data_AF-A0A959GF20-F1
#
_entry.id   AF-A0A959GF20-F1
#
_cell.length_a   1.000
_cell.length_b   1.000
_cell.length_c   1.000
_cell.angle_alpha   90.00
_cell.angle_beta   90.00
_cell.angle_gamma   90.00
#
_symmetry.space_group_name_H-M   'P 1'
#
loop_
_entity.id
_entity.type
_entity.pdbx_description
1 polymer ?
#
loop_
_entity_poly.entity_id
_entity_poly.type
_entity_poly.pdbx_seq_one_letter_code
_entity_poly.pdbx_strand_id
1 'polypeptide(L)'
;MRLAILSLLSFFLHLLPAQSYRVISGQITDADTGKPLAYAHVGIPEKGIGTTTGEDGGFTLKLPEQYAQSTLSVSYIGYAAYEKPLSAVQSPVTIRLKAVPTSLQEIIVMDEGAVEDIIRRAVRRIPDNYPDRPSSVTGFYRESRTNAKQEYLYMAEGVLDIYKTSYENTKEGQVGLLQGRKVILSAEEVEQHSGFSSGHMAAHRFDIVKNREDFIDEKFFPDYQYWIERITVYEGKPVYVIGFDKAEDGKGRMKGSIFIDTLSYAFLRAQFEILPEGLKRVDDYPL
;
A
#
# COMPACT_ATOMS: atom_id res chain seq x y z
N MET A 1 15.45 -13.76 52.79
CA MET A 1 15.78 -13.81 51.34
C MET A 1 14.55 -13.71 50.43
N ARG A 2 13.46 -14.48 50.62
CA ARG A 2 12.26 -14.40 49.74
C ARG A 2 11.55 -13.03 49.69
N LEU A 3 11.46 -12.33 50.83
CA LEU A 3 10.87 -10.98 50.89
C LEU A 3 11.71 -9.89 50.20
N ALA A 4 13.03 -10.05 50.15
CA ALA A 4 13.94 -9.10 49.48
C ALA A 4 13.89 -9.24 47.94
N ILE A 5 13.57 -10.43 47.43
CA ILE A 5 13.42 -10.70 45.99
C ILE A 5 12.10 -10.10 45.47
N LEU A 6 11.02 -10.17 46.26
CA LEU A 6 9.72 -9.56 45.93
C LEU A 6 9.78 -8.01 45.93
N SER A 7 10.56 -7.40 46.83
CA SER A 7 10.75 -5.94 46.82
C SER A 7 11.66 -5.48 45.67
N LEU A 8 12.66 -6.29 45.28
CA LEU A 8 13.52 -6.00 44.12
C LEU A 8 12.76 -6.12 42.79
N LEU A 9 11.81 -7.06 42.69
CA LEU A 9 10.94 -7.22 41.51
C LEU A 9 9.94 -6.05 41.37
N SER A 10 9.43 -5.54 42.49
CA SER A 10 8.53 -4.36 42.51
C SER A 10 9.25 -3.08 42.06
N PHE A 11 10.52 -2.90 42.43
CA PHE A 11 11.31 -1.72 42.03
C PHE A 11 11.71 -1.75 40.55
N PHE A 12 11.82 -2.94 39.94
CA PHE A 12 12.14 -3.09 38.51
C PHE A 12 10.93 -2.88 37.58
N LEU A 13 9.70 -3.03 38.09
CA LEU A 13 8.48 -2.77 37.31
C LEU A 13 8.21 -1.28 37.04
N HIS A 14 8.82 -0.36 37.78
CA HIS A 14 8.64 1.08 37.61
C HIS A 14 9.60 1.74 36.62
N LEU A 15 10.51 0.96 36.00
CA LEU A 15 11.52 1.44 35.07
C LEU A 15 11.22 1.06 33.60
N LEU A 16 9.99 0.68 33.27
CA LEU A 16 9.57 0.63 31.88
C LEU A 16 9.35 2.07 31.40
N PRO A 17 10.22 2.68 30.58
CA PRO A 17 9.88 3.93 29.92
C PRO A 17 8.54 3.73 29.20
N ALA A 18 7.52 4.49 29.61
CA ALA A 18 6.36 4.69 28.77
C ALA A 18 6.90 5.24 27.44
N GLN A 19 6.68 4.51 26.35
CA GLN A 19 7.15 4.97 25.06
C GLN A 19 6.36 6.23 24.72
N SER A 20 7.01 7.39 24.85
CA SER A 20 6.42 8.66 24.47
C SER A 20 6.38 8.76 22.96
N TYR A 21 5.24 9.22 22.44
CA TYR A 21 5.02 9.40 21.02
C TYR A 21 4.65 10.84 20.71
N ARG A 22 5.22 11.37 19.64
CA ARG A 22 4.75 12.59 18.99
C ARG A 22 3.75 12.20 17.90
N VAL A 23 2.58 12.81 17.90
CA VAL A 23 1.58 12.61 16.84
C VAL A 23 1.62 13.81 15.90
N ILE A 24 1.73 13.53 14.59
CA ILE A 24 1.62 14.54 13.53
C ILE A 24 0.42 14.16 12.68
N SER A 25 -0.52 15.09 12.54
CA SER A 25 -1.67 14.94 11.66
C SER A 25 -1.68 16.06 10.62
N GLY A 26 -2.40 15.83 9.53
CA GLY A 26 -2.44 16.80 8.46
C GLY A 26 -3.20 16.33 7.24
N GLN A 27 -3.08 17.11 6.18
CA GLN A 27 -3.65 16.81 4.87
C GLN A 27 -2.60 17.01 3.78
N ILE A 28 -2.64 16.14 2.78
CA ILE A 28 -1.80 16.23 1.59
C ILE A 28 -2.68 16.54 0.38
N THR A 29 -2.30 17.58 -0.35
CA THR A 29 -3.02 18.02 -1.56
C THR A 29 -2.06 18.22 -2.71
N ASP A 30 -2.59 18.16 -3.92
CA ASP A 30 -1.95 18.69 -5.11
C ASP A 30 -1.78 20.22 -4.96
N ALA A 31 -0.60 20.74 -5.29
CA ALA A 31 -0.24 22.14 -5.08
C ALA A 31 -0.99 23.11 -6.01
N ASP A 32 -1.35 22.65 -7.21
CA ASP A 32 -1.89 23.49 -8.27
C ASP A 32 -3.42 23.46 -8.29
N THR A 33 -4.02 22.30 -8.08
CA THR A 33 -5.47 22.06 -8.10
C THR A 33 -6.11 22.09 -6.71
N GLY A 34 -5.33 21.92 -5.65
CA GLY A 34 -5.83 21.79 -4.28
C GLY A 34 -6.59 20.48 -4.00
N LYS A 35 -6.64 19.55 -4.95
CA LYS A 35 -7.31 18.27 -4.77
C LYS A 35 -6.57 17.41 -3.73
N PRO A 36 -7.29 16.66 -2.88
CA PRO A 36 -6.66 15.74 -1.94
C PRO A 36 -5.90 14.63 -2.67
N LEU A 37 -4.73 14.24 -2.14
CA LEU A 37 -3.95 13.13 -2.67
C LEU A 37 -4.13 11.91 -1.78
N ALA A 38 -4.98 10.98 -2.24
CA ALA A 38 -5.23 9.72 -1.57
C ALA A 38 -4.08 8.72 -1.77
N TYR A 39 -3.79 7.95 -0.72
CA TYR A 39 -2.75 6.92 -0.67
C TYR A 39 -1.30 7.43 -0.86
N ALA A 40 -1.05 8.70 -0.54
CA ALA A 40 0.31 9.23 -0.42
C ALA A 40 1.02 8.64 0.80
N HIS A 41 2.30 8.32 0.67
CA HIS A 41 3.13 7.81 1.76
C HIS A 41 3.66 8.96 2.60
N VAL A 42 3.60 8.81 3.93
CA VAL A 42 4.05 9.82 4.90
C VAL A 42 4.85 9.12 5.98
N GLY A 43 6.11 9.49 6.17
CA GLY A 43 6.92 8.80 7.17
C GLY A 43 8.40 9.11 7.17
N ILE A 44 9.16 8.16 7.71
CA ILE A 44 10.61 8.12 7.80
C ILE A 44 11.02 6.77 7.18
N PRO A 45 11.16 6.69 5.84
CA PRO A 45 11.33 5.43 5.12
C PRO A 45 12.49 4.57 5.65
N GLU A 46 13.60 5.21 5.99
CA GLU A 46 14.81 4.56 6.50
C GLU A 46 14.66 3.93 7.89
N LYS A 47 13.55 4.24 8.60
CA LYS A 47 13.19 3.63 9.88
C LYS A 47 12.01 2.67 9.78
N GLY A 48 11.42 2.51 8.60
CA GLY A 48 10.20 1.71 8.42
C GLY A 48 9.00 2.26 9.18
N ILE A 49 8.97 3.57 9.45
CA ILE A 49 7.89 4.23 10.18
C ILE A 49 7.11 5.08 9.20
N GLY A 50 5.82 4.83 9.06
CA GLY A 50 5.00 5.60 8.14
C GLY A 50 3.51 5.33 8.28
N THR A 51 2.74 6.11 7.55
CA THR A 51 1.30 5.96 7.31
C THR A 51 1.02 6.30 5.85
N THR A 52 -0.18 6.00 5.40
CA THR A 52 -0.72 6.51 4.13
C THR A 52 -1.84 7.52 4.36
N THR A 53 -2.12 8.35 3.38
CA THR A 53 -3.30 9.23 3.39
C THR A 53 -4.58 8.48 3.02
N GLY A 54 -5.70 8.89 3.61
CA GLY A 54 -7.05 8.46 3.21
C GLY A 54 -7.54 9.14 1.93
N GLU A 55 -8.78 8.87 1.54
CA GLU A 55 -9.43 9.43 0.32
C GLU A 55 -9.52 10.96 0.33
N ASP A 56 -9.63 11.57 1.51
CA ASP A 56 -9.65 13.01 1.72
C ASP A 56 -8.23 13.63 1.78
N GLY A 57 -7.19 12.83 1.55
CA GLY A 57 -5.79 13.24 1.67
C GLY A 57 -5.32 13.42 3.12
N GLY A 58 -6.16 13.12 4.12
CA GLY A 58 -5.84 13.22 5.53
C GLY A 58 -4.91 12.10 5.99
N PHE A 59 -4.01 12.40 6.93
CA PHE A 59 -3.13 11.41 7.56
C PHE A 59 -2.94 11.64 9.06
N THR A 60 -2.49 10.59 9.76
CA THR A 60 -2.01 10.68 11.14
C THR A 60 -0.81 9.75 11.31
N LEU A 61 0.33 10.31 11.67
CA LEU A 61 1.59 9.61 11.89
C LEU A 61 1.96 9.64 13.37
N LYS A 62 2.11 8.46 13.97
CA LYS A 62 2.64 8.30 15.33
C LYS A 62 4.15 8.07 15.27
N LEU A 63 4.92 8.96 15.88
CA LEU A 63 6.37 8.94 15.86
C LEU A 63 6.92 8.69 17.26
N PRO A 64 7.69 7.60 17.48
CA PRO A 64 8.48 7.45 18.69
C PRO A 64 9.42 8.65 18.89
N GLU A 65 9.52 9.18 20.12
CA GLU A 65 10.32 10.38 20.40
C GLU A 65 11.80 10.24 20.02
N GLN A 66 12.36 9.04 20.04
CA GLN A 66 13.74 8.76 19.61
C GLN A 66 14.02 9.16 18.15
N TYR A 67 12.98 9.33 17.33
CA TYR A 67 13.09 9.75 15.93
C TYR A 67 12.72 11.22 15.71
N ALA A 68 12.56 12.03 16.76
CA ALA A 68 12.14 13.44 16.66
C ALA A 68 13.08 14.34 15.83
N GLN A 69 14.34 13.93 15.64
CA GLN A 69 15.33 14.65 14.82
C GLN A 69 15.43 14.15 13.37
N SER A 70 14.56 13.21 12.96
CA SER A 70 14.56 12.67 11.60
C SER A 70 13.91 13.64 10.61
N THR A 71 14.03 13.33 9.32
CA THR A 71 13.33 14.04 8.24
C THR A 71 11.99 13.36 7.97
N LEU A 72 10.91 14.14 7.95
CA LEU A 72 9.64 13.69 7.42
C LEU A 72 9.74 13.67 5.90
N SER A 73 9.48 12.51 5.30
CA SER A 73 9.30 12.35 3.86
C SER A 73 7.83 12.14 3.53
N VAL A 74 7.37 12.79 2.46
CA VAL A 74 6.09 12.54 1.83
C VAL A 74 6.31 12.25 0.35
N SER A 75 5.85 11.10 -0.11
CA SER A 75 6.00 10.66 -1.50
C SER A 75 4.66 10.22 -2.11
N TYR A 76 4.50 10.57 -3.38
CA TYR A 76 3.36 10.15 -4.18
C TYR A 76 3.81 10.02 -5.64
N ILE A 77 3.40 8.94 -6.31
CA ILE A 77 3.81 8.66 -7.69
C ILE A 77 3.34 9.79 -8.61
N GLY A 78 4.27 10.35 -9.39
CA GLY A 78 4.05 11.50 -10.28
C GLY A 78 4.25 12.86 -9.63
N TYR A 79 4.71 12.91 -8.38
CA TYR A 79 4.89 14.15 -7.63
C TYR A 79 6.30 14.27 -7.09
N ALA A 80 6.75 15.51 -6.88
CA ALA A 80 8.00 15.77 -6.22
C ALA A 80 7.89 15.37 -4.75
N ALA A 81 8.84 14.58 -4.26
CA ALA A 81 8.89 14.22 -2.86
C ALA A 81 9.06 15.48 -2.00
N TYR A 82 8.36 15.51 -0.88
CA TYR A 82 8.49 16.55 0.12
C TYR A 82 9.34 16.02 1.26
N GLU A 83 10.41 16.74 1.60
CA GLU A 83 11.28 16.40 2.72
C GLU A 83 11.44 17.60 3.64
N LYS A 84 11.18 17.41 4.93
CA LYS A 84 11.38 18.46 5.93
C LYS A 84 11.80 17.89 7.28
N PRO A 85 12.76 18.50 7.99
CA PRO A 85 13.08 18.11 9.37
C PRO A 85 11.83 18.13 10.25
N LEU A 86 11.62 17.08 11.05
CA LEU A 86 10.46 16.97 11.95
C LEU A 86 10.37 18.10 12.98
N SER A 87 11.50 18.71 13.33
CA SER A 87 11.57 19.90 14.18
C SER A 87 10.87 21.12 13.57
N ALA A 88 10.76 21.17 12.24
CA ALA A 88 10.16 22.26 11.49
C ALA A 88 8.72 21.97 10.99
N VAL A 89 8.15 20.82 11.38
CA VAL A 89 6.76 20.43 11.07
C VAL A 89 5.89 20.73 12.29
N GLN A 90 4.86 21.56 12.11
CA GLN A 90 3.85 21.87 13.14
C GLN A 90 2.58 21.08 12.84
N SER A 91 1.93 20.53 13.86
CA SER A 91 0.70 19.75 13.71
C SER A 91 -0.51 20.59 14.16
N PRO A 92 -1.64 20.60 13.40
CA PRO A 92 -1.82 19.97 12.10
C PRO A 92 -1.04 20.66 10.97
N VAL A 93 -0.64 19.91 9.94
CA VAL A 93 0.08 20.44 8.76
C VAL A 93 -0.70 20.25 7.47
N THR A 94 -0.66 21.22 6.56
CA THR A 94 -1.05 21.02 5.16
C THR A 94 0.20 20.95 4.30
N ILE A 95 0.41 19.81 3.64
CA ILE A 95 1.55 19.58 2.74
C ILE A 95 1.02 19.60 1.31
N ARG A 96 1.59 20.47 0.47
CA ARG A 96 1.21 20.61 -0.94
C ARG A 96 2.30 19.99 -1.79
N LEU A 97 1.98 18.90 -2.49
CA LEU A 97 2.92 18.26 -3.40
C LEU A 97 2.75 18.85 -4.79
N LYS A 98 3.87 19.19 -5.42
CA LYS A 98 3.87 19.65 -6.81
C LYS A 98 3.93 18.44 -7.73
N ALA A 99 2.98 18.34 -8.66
CA ALA A 99 3.05 17.35 -9.71
C ALA A 99 4.35 17.58 -10.49
N VAL A 100 5.12 16.52 -10.67
CA VAL A 100 6.22 16.57 -11.63
C VAL A 100 5.55 16.35 -12.98
N PRO A 101 5.59 17.34 -13.89
CA PRO A 101 5.09 17.12 -15.23
C PRO A 101 5.80 15.88 -15.75
N THR A 102 5.03 14.83 -16.00
CA THR A 102 5.50 13.76 -16.86
C THR A 102 5.86 14.49 -18.14
N SER A 103 7.14 14.48 -18.50
CA SER A 103 7.46 14.89 -19.84
C SER A 103 6.61 13.97 -20.70
N LEU A 104 5.64 14.52 -21.42
CA LEU A 104 5.15 13.94 -22.67
C LEU A 104 6.34 13.99 -23.65
N GLN A 105 7.50 13.45 -23.24
CA GLN A 105 8.54 13.01 -24.13
C GLN A 105 7.84 11.98 -24.97
N GLU A 106 7.81 12.28 -26.28
CA GLU A 106 7.36 11.46 -27.40
C GLU A 106 6.80 10.12 -26.97
N ILE A 107 5.53 9.87 -27.30
CA ILE A 107 4.90 8.54 -27.25
C ILE A 107 6.01 7.51 -27.40
N ILE A 108 6.41 6.86 -26.29
CA ILE A 108 7.44 5.85 -26.36
C ILE A 108 6.71 4.69 -27.01
N VAL A 109 6.72 4.67 -28.35
CA VAL A 109 6.16 3.59 -29.15
C VAL A 109 7.14 2.44 -28.98
N MET A 110 6.99 1.75 -27.86
CA MET A 110 7.56 0.44 -27.65
C MET A 110 6.64 -0.55 -28.33
N ASP A 111 7.22 -1.49 -29.07
CA ASP A 111 6.46 -2.66 -29.48
C ASP A 111 6.00 -3.42 -28.24
N GLU A 112 4.86 -4.11 -28.35
CA GLU A 112 4.25 -4.86 -27.26
C GLU A 112 5.23 -5.87 -26.64
N GLY A 113 6.06 -6.53 -27.45
CA GLY A 113 7.07 -7.48 -26.99
C GLY A 113 8.14 -6.83 -26.11
N ALA A 114 8.58 -5.62 -26.42
CA ALA A 114 9.51 -4.86 -25.59
C ALA A 114 8.89 -4.42 -24.26
N VAL A 115 7.59 -4.09 -24.24
CA VAL A 115 6.87 -3.76 -22.99
C VAL A 115 6.72 -5.02 -22.13
N GLU A 116 6.34 -6.13 -22.73
CA GLU A 116 6.24 -7.42 -22.05
C GLU A 116 7.60 -7.85 -21.46
N ASP A 117 8.72 -7.62 -22.17
CA ASP A 117 10.07 -7.92 -21.65
C ASP A 117 10.41 -7.12 -20.38
N ILE A 118 9.92 -5.88 -20.23
CA ILE A 118 10.07 -5.12 -18.97
C ILE A 118 9.40 -5.88 -17.82
N ILE A 119 8.19 -6.40 -18.05
CA ILE A 119 7.46 -7.18 -17.04
C ILE A 119 8.20 -8.49 -16.75
N ARG A 120 8.66 -9.23 -17.78
CA ARG A 120 9.47 -10.45 -17.60
C ARG A 120 10.72 -10.17 -16.75
N ARG A 121 11.44 -9.07 -17.01
CA ARG A 121 12.59 -8.66 -16.21
C ARG A 121 12.21 -8.36 -14.76
N ALA A 122 11.11 -7.65 -14.54
CA ALA A 122 10.60 -7.38 -13.19
C ALA A 122 10.26 -8.66 -12.43
N VAL A 123 9.58 -9.62 -13.08
CA VAL A 123 9.28 -10.94 -12.51
C VAL A 123 10.57 -11.70 -12.14
N ARG A 124 11.56 -11.70 -13.03
CA ARG A 124 12.86 -12.35 -12.79
C ARG A 124 13.68 -11.70 -11.67
N ARG A 125 13.46 -10.42 -11.40
CA ARG A 125 14.11 -9.65 -10.33
C ARG A 125 13.40 -9.76 -8.98
N ILE A 126 12.29 -10.50 -8.88
CA ILE A 126 11.58 -10.66 -7.60
C ILE A 126 12.51 -11.21 -6.48
N PRO A 127 13.38 -12.22 -6.71
CA PRO A 127 14.32 -12.67 -5.69
C PRO A 127 15.31 -11.59 -5.21
N ASP A 128 15.65 -10.61 -6.05
CA ASP A 128 16.57 -9.51 -5.70
C ASP A 128 15.86 -8.37 -4.96
N ASN A 129 14.56 -8.18 -5.21
CA ASN A 129 13.80 -7.01 -4.78
C ASN A 129 12.87 -7.26 -3.58
N TYR A 130 12.61 -8.53 -3.22
CA TYR A 130 11.61 -8.88 -2.20
C TYR A 130 12.16 -9.81 -1.13
N PRO A 131 11.59 -9.83 0.10
CA PRO A 131 12.11 -10.62 1.21
C PRO A 131 12.23 -12.12 0.93
N ASP A 132 13.44 -12.64 1.11
CA ASP A 132 13.82 -14.07 1.08
C ASP A 132 13.56 -14.78 2.42
N ARG A 133 13.28 -14.02 3.47
CA ARG A 133 12.96 -14.50 4.82
C ARG A 133 11.61 -13.96 5.32
N PRO A 134 10.94 -14.66 6.24
CA PRO A 134 9.73 -14.16 6.86
C PRO A 134 9.96 -12.83 7.60
N SER A 135 8.93 -11.99 7.62
CA SER A 135 8.96 -10.69 8.29
C SER A 135 7.60 -10.32 8.85
N SER A 136 7.58 -9.66 10.00
CA SER A 136 6.37 -9.05 10.56
C SER A 136 6.34 -7.55 10.30
N VAL A 137 5.17 -7.05 9.93
CA VAL A 137 4.92 -5.62 9.70
C VAL A 137 3.64 -5.22 10.43
N THR A 138 3.67 -4.09 11.13
CA THR A 138 2.46 -3.49 11.69
C THR A 138 1.75 -2.66 10.62
N GLY A 139 0.48 -2.97 10.34
CA GLY A 139 -0.33 -2.30 9.33
C GLY A 139 -1.59 -1.65 9.90
N PHE A 140 -2.03 -0.56 9.31
CA PHE A 140 -3.37 -0.01 9.56
C PHE A 140 -4.37 -0.58 8.55
N TYR A 141 -5.49 -1.08 9.04
CA TYR A 141 -6.57 -1.62 8.24
C TYR A 141 -7.85 -0.82 8.49
N ARG A 142 -8.56 -0.45 7.42
CA ARG A 142 -9.89 0.16 7.49
C ARG A 142 -10.79 -0.52 6.47
N GLU A 143 -11.98 -0.84 6.91
CA GLU A 143 -13.06 -1.37 6.06
C GLU A 143 -14.33 -0.59 6.36
N SER A 144 -15.11 -0.30 5.32
CA SER A 144 -16.39 0.37 5.46
C SER A 144 -17.36 -0.09 4.39
N ARG A 145 -18.65 -0.07 4.73
CA ARG A 145 -19.73 -0.27 3.76
C ARG A 145 -20.58 1.00 3.71
N THR A 146 -20.93 1.43 2.51
CA THR A 146 -21.84 2.55 2.29
C THR A 146 -23.13 2.08 1.63
N ASN A 147 -24.20 2.85 1.77
CA ASN A 147 -25.42 2.66 0.99
C ASN A 147 -25.26 3.26 -0.43
N ALA A 148 -26.31 3.17 -1.25
CA ALA A 148 -26.32 3.73 -2.60
C ALA A 148 -26.13 5.26 -2.67
N LYS A 149 -26.30 5.97 -1.55
CA LYS A 149 -26.04 7.42 -1.41
C LYS A 149 -24.64 7.74 -0.87
N GLN A 150 -23.77 6.73 -0.77
CA GLN A 150 -22.43 6.84 -0.18
C GLN A 150 -22.42 7.20 1.32
N GLU A 151 -23.54 6.98 2.02
CA GLU A 151 -23.61 7.16 3.47
C GLU A 151 -23.07 5.90 4.15
N TYR A 152 -22.17 6.06 5.12
CA TYR A 152 -21.57 4.94 5.84
C TYR A 152 -22.61 4.16 6.65
N LEU A 153 -22.69 2.86 6.41
CA LEU A 153 -23.50 1.89 7.16
C LEU A 153 -22.72 1.31 8.34
N TYR A 154 -21.45 0.96 8.10
CA TYR A 154 -20.52 0.60 9.16
C TYR A 154 -19.08 0.95 8.75
N MET A 155 -18.23 1.09 9.77
CA MET A 155 -16.79 1.22 9.61
C MET A 155 -16.07 0.39 10.67
N ALA A 156 -15.06 -0.37 10.27
CA ALA A 156 -14.15 -1.07 11.14
C ALA A 156 -12.71 -0.63 10.86
N GLU A 157 -11.94 -0.44 11.93
CA GLU A 157 -10.52 -0.09 11.84
C GLU A 157 -9.71 -0.97 12.78
N GLY A 158 -8.49 -1.29 12.37
CA GLY A 158 -7.57 -2.11 13.14
C GLY A 158 -6.11 -1.74 12.92
N VAL A 159 -5.32 -1.88 13.97
CA VAL A 159 -3.87 -2.02 13.87
C VAL A 159 -3.59 -3.52 13.87
N LEU A 160 -3.02 -4.00 12.76
CA LEU A 160 -2.73 -5.40 12.51
C LEU A 160 -1.24 -5.67 12.70
N ASP A 161 -0.91 -6.83 13.28
CA ASP A 161 0.42 -7.44 13.17
C ASP A 161 0.37 -8.47 12.03
N ILE A 162 1.11 -8.22 10.95
CA ILE A 162 1.04 -8.98 9.70
C ILE A 162 2.34 -9.75 9.55
N TYR A 163 2.28 -11.06 9.78
CA TYR A 163 3.39 -11.97 9.55
C TYR A 163 3.37 -12.46 8.10
N LYS A 164 4.32 -12.01 7.29
CA LYS A 164 4.53 -12.46 5.91
C LYS A 164 5.58 -13.56 5.83
N THR A 165 5.27 -14.63 5.12
CA THR A 165 6.25 -15.63 4.69
C THR A 165 7.12 -15.07 3.57
N SER A 166 8.33 -15.62 3.38
CA SER A 166 9.22 -15.21 2.27
C SER A 166 8.55 -15.37 0.90
N TYR A 167 9.01 -14.65 -0.10
CA TYR A 167 8.44 -14.69 -1.45
C TYR A 167 8.64 -16.04 -2.17
N GLU A 168 9.50 -16.90 -1.64
CA GLU A 168 9.67 -18.30 -2.10
C GLU A 168 8.67 -19.27 -1.47
N ASN A 169 8.00 -18.86 -0.39
CA ASN A 169 7.06 -19.70 0.35
C ASN A 169 5.62 -19.38 -0.05
N THR A 170 4.93 -20.40 -0.56
CA THR A 170 3.54 -20.33 -1.03
C THR A 170 2.50 -20.40 0.08
N LYS A 171 2.90 -20.69 1.33
CA LYS A 171 1.97 -20.69 2.47
C LYS A 171 1.53 -19.26 2.79
N GLU A 172 0.23 -19.11 2.99
CA GLU A 172 -0.38 -17.86 3.48
C GLU A 172 0.22 -17.51 4.85
N GLY A 173 0.42 -16.22 5.09
CA GLY A 173 0.93 -15.70 6.34
C GLY A 173 -0.12 -15.68 7.45
N GLN A 174 0.17 -14.92 8.50
CA GLN A 174 -0.76 -14.74 9.62
C GLN A 174 -1.04 -13.26 9.83
N VAL A 175 -2.19 -12.97 10.44
CA VAL A 175 -2.60 -11.62 10.82
C VAL A 175 -3.16 -11.68 12.23
N GLY A 176 -2.59 -10.87 13.12
CA GLY A 176 -3.11 -10.62 14.47
C GLY A 176 -3.73 -9.23 14.55
N LEU A 177 -4.84 -9.08 15.28
CA LEU A 177 -5.40 -7.77 15.61
C LEU A 177 -4.80 -7.28 16.93
N LEU A 178 -4.00 -6.21 16.88
CA LEU A 178 -3.41 -5.60 18.08
C LEU A 178 -4.42 -4.69 18.79
N GLN A 179 -5.13 -3.87 18.02
CA GLN A 179 -6.14 -2.95 18.52
C GLN A 179 -7.15 -2.68 17.42
N GLY A 180 -8.44 -2.63 17.74
CA GLY A 180 -9.48 -2.30 16.76
C GLY A 180 -10.65 -1.55 17.35
N ARG A 181 -11.43 -0.92 16.46
CA ARG A 181 -12.74 -0.36 16.76
C ARG A 181 -13.71 -0.63 15.63
N LYS A 182 -14.98 -0.81 15.95
CA LYS A 182 -16.08 -0.94 14.99
C LYS A 182 -17.15 0.08 15.35
N VAL A 183 -17.65 0.78 14.35
CA VAL A 183 -18.75 1.73 14.46
C VAL A 183 -19.85 1.28 13.51
N ILE A 184 -21.03 1.03 14.05
CA ILE A 184 -22.25 0.75 13.27
C ILE A 184 -23.01 2.07 13.21
N LEU A 185 -23.23 2.56 11.99
CA LEU A 185 -23.78 3.89 11.73
C LEU A 185 -25.24 3.83 11.25
N SER A 186 -25.66 2.71 10.66
CA SER A 186 -27.06 2.39 10.38
C SER A 186 -27.38 0.96 10.78
N ALA A 187 -28.58 0.74 11.33
CA ALA A 187 -29.09 -0.56 11.75
C ALA A 187 -29.88 -1.29 10.64
N GLU A 188 -30.02 -0.69 9.44
CA GLU A 188 -30.55 -1.41 8.28
C GLU A 188 -29.74 -2.69 8.09
N GLU A 189 -30.45 -3.82 8.02
CA GLU A 189 -29.88 -5.16 8.01
C GLU A 189 -28.68 -5.20 7.09
N VAL A 190 -27.51 -5.53 7.66
CA VAL A 190 -26.35 -5.94 6.89
C VAL A 190 -26.70 -7.31 6.31
N GLU A 191 -27.67 -7.35 5.39
CA GLU A 191 -28.05 -8.53 4.65
C GLU A 191 -26.78 -9.04 3.96
N GLN A 192 -26.49 -10.31 4.23
CA GLN A 192 -25.40 -11.08 3.66
C GLN A 192 -25.45 -10.96 2.14
N HIS A 193 -24.55 -10.17 1.58
CA HIS A 193 -24.32 -10.09 0.14
C HIS A 193 -22.81 -10.19 -0.09
N SER A 194 -22.45 -10.96 -1.12
CA SER A 194 -21.09 -11.20 -1.59
C SER A 194 -20.39 -9.89 -1.95
N GLY A 195 -19.23 -9.65 -1.36
CA GLY A 195 -18.37 -8.50 -1.63
C GLY A 195 -17.07 -8.66 -0.86
N PHE A 196 -15.97 -8.19 -1.46
CA PHE A 196 -14.57 -8.37 -1.02
C PHE A 196 -14.37 -8.74 0.45
N SER A 197 -14.32 -10.04 0.73
CA SER A 197 -14.18 -10.65 2.07
C SER A 197 -12.73 -10.89 2.46
N SER A 198 -11.76 -10.43 1.66
CA SER A 198 -10.35 -10.57 2.01
C SER A 198 -10.05 -10.02 3.41
N GLY A 199 -10.83 -9.05 3.88
CA GLY A 199 -10.90 -8.70 5.29
C GLY A 199 -9.53 -8.34 5.84
N HIS A 200 -9.25 -8.83 7.05
CA HIS A 200 -7.93 -8.70 7.69
C HIS A 200 -6.78 -9.39 6.91
N MET A 201 -7.08 -10.34 6.01
CA MET A 201 -6.10 -11.05 5.17
C MET A 201 -5.74 -10.31 3.87
N ALA A 202 -6.29 -9.11 3.64
CA ALA A 202 -6.02 -8.29 2.47
C ALA A 202 -4.52 -8.10 2.19
N ALA A 203 -3.71 -7.92 3.23
CA ALA A 203 -2.26 -7.72 3.08
C ALA A 203 -1.51 -8.92 2.47
N HIS A 204 -2.11 -10.12 2.49
CA HIS A 204 -1.59 -11.33 1.84
C HIS A 204 -2.25 -11.55 0.47
N ARG A 205 -3.58 -11.43 0.41
CA ARG A 205 -4.37 -11.76 -0.79
C ARG A 205 -4.23 -10.74 -1.92
N PHE A 206 -3.89 -9.49 -1.60
CA PHE A 206 -3.61 -8.44 -2.59
C PHE A 206 -2.12 -8.16 -2.77
N ASP A 207 -1.24 -9.04 -2.28
CA ASP A 207 0.17 -8.98 -2.60
C ASP A 207 0.40 -9.55 -3.99
N ILE A 208 0.12 -8.73 -5.01
CA ILE A 208 0.08 -9.17 -6.40
C ILE A 208 1.39 -9.83 -6.85
N VAL A 209 2.51 -9.36 -6.30
CA VAL A 209 3.84 -9.86 -6.61
C VAL A 209 4.02 -11.23 -5.98
N LYS A 210 3.70 -11.39 -4.69
CA LYS A 210 3.83 -12.68 -4.00
C LYS A 210 2.93 -13.75 -4.63
N ASN A 211 1.69 -13.39 -4.96
CA ASN A 211 0.70 -14.29 -5.53
C ASN A 211 0.90 -14.57 -7.02
N ARG A 212 1.74 -13.77 -7.71
CA ARG A 212 1.94 -13.83 -9.17
C ARG A 212 0.60 -13.76 -9.89
N GLU A 213 -0.10 -12.63 -9.72
CA GLU A 213 -1.38 -12.41 -10.43
C GLU A 213 -1.21 -12.62 -11.93
N ASP A 214 -2.28 -13.05 -12.60
CA ASP A 214 -2.26 -13.49 -14.01
C ASP A 214 -1.53 -12.48 -14.93
N PHE A 215 -1.73 -11.17 -14.73
CA PHE A 215 -1.12 -10.12 -15.55
C PHE A 215 0.41 -9.93 -15.32
N ILE A 216 1.01 -10.63 -14.35
CA ILE A 216 2.47 -10.73 -14.10
C ILE A 216 2.98 -12.18 -13.98
N ASP A 217 2.16 -13.18 -14.28
CA ASP A 217 2.61 -14.57 -14.43
C ASP A 217 2.82 -14.89 -15.91
N GLU A 218 4.07 -15.22 -16.27
CA GLU A 218 4.49 -15.51 -17.64
C GLU A 218 3.62 -16.58 -18.34
N LYS A 219 2.97 -17.46 -17.59
CA LYS A 219 2.01 -18.45 -18.10
C LYS A 219 0.79 -17.82 -18.77
N PHE A 220 0.33 -16.69 -18.28
CA PHE A 220 -0.89 -16.02 -18.73
C PHE A 220 -0.62 -14.81 -19.61
N PHE A 221 0.63 -14.49 -19.94
CA PHE A 221 0.94 -13.36 -20.83
C PHE A 221 0.18 -13.39 -22.17
N PRO A 222 -0.05 -14.56 -22.82
CA PRO A 222 -0.89 -14.63 -24.02
C PRO A 222 -2.36 -14.21 -23.82
N ASP A 223 -2.83 -14.13 -22.57
CA ASP A 223 -4.19 -13.71 -22.23
C ASP A 223 -4.34 -12.18 -22.07
N TYR A 224 -3.22 -11.45 -22.13
CA TYR A 224 -3.12 -10.01 -21.90
C TYR A 224 -2.42 -9.29 -23.06
N GLN A 225 -2.72 -8.01 -23.20
CA GLN A 225 -1.97 -7.06 -24.04
C GLN A 225 -1.36 -5.96 -23.16
N TYR A 226 -0.18 -5.46 -23.53
CA TYR A 226 0.59 -4.51 -22.72
C TYR A 226 1.06 -3.30 -23.52
N TRP A 227 1.04 -2.12 -22.91
CA TRP A 227 1.56 -0.89 -23.52
C TRP A 227 2.16 0.06 -22.49
N ILE A 228 3.11 0.90 -22.90
CA ILE A 228 3.61 1.99 -22.05
C ILE A 228 2.59 3.13 -22.09
N GLU A 229 2.02 3.46 -20.94
CA GLU A 229 1.18 4.65 -20.81
C GLU A 229 2.02 5.92 -20.72
N ARG A 230 3.09 5.89 -19.91
CA ARG A 230 4.03 6.99 -19.67
C ARG A 230 5.22 6.54 -18.83
N ILE A 231 6.25 7.38 -18.76
CA ILE A 231 7.28 7.33 -17.72
C ILE A 231 7.00 8.45 -16.73
N THR A 232 6.95 8.10 -15.44
CA THR A 232 6.73 9.04 -14.35
C THR A 232 7.87 8.99 -13.34
N VAL A 233 7.71 9.66 -12.20
CA VAL A 233 8.68 9.63 -11.11
C VAL A 233 8.07 9.17 -9.80
N TYR A 234 8.87 8.49 -8.99
CA TYR A 234 8.56 8.18 -7.59
C TYR A 234 9.85 8.34 -6.77
N GLU A 235 9.81 9.16 -5.72
CA GLU A 235 10.99 9.48 -4.90
C GLU A 235 12.20 9.95 -5.74
N GLY A 236 11.92 10.74 -6.79
CA GLY A 236 12.92 11.26 -7.72
C GLY A 236 13.48 10.24 -8.72
N LYS A 237 13.04 8.97 -8.68
CA LYS A 237 13.47 7.91 -9.59
C LYS A 237 12.47 7.72 -10.73
N PRO A 238 12.90 7.39 -11.95
CA PRO A 238 11.98 7.15 -13.05
C PRO A 238 11.25 5.81 -12.88
N VAL A 239 9.97 5.80 -13.25
CA VAL A 239 9.05 4.67 -13.11
C VAL A 239 8.31 4.44 -14.42
N TYR A 240 8.33 3.21 -14.94
CA TYR A 240 7.46 2.79 -16.03
C TYR A 240 6.03 2.68 -15.52
N VAL A 241 5.08 3.29 -16.24
CA VAL A 241 3.65 3.02 -16.08
C VAL A 241 3.20 2.19 -17.27
N ILE A 242 2.97 0.90 -17.02
CA ILE A 242 2.59 -0.08 -18.04
C ILE A 242 1.11 -0.38 -17.89
N GLY A 243 0.33 -0.04 -18.90
CA GLY A 243 -1.07 -0.44 -19.02
C GLY A 243 -1.19 -1.89 -19.45
N PHE A 244 -2.24 -2.56 -18.98
CA PHE A 244 -2.59 -3.91 -19.39
C PHE A 244 -4.11 -4.06 -19.50
N ASP A 245 -4.55 -4.89 -20.43
CA ASP A 245 -5.96 -5.32 -20.58
C ASP A 245 -6.00 -6.75 -21.10
N LYS A 246 -7.19 -7.35 -21.10
CA LYS A 246 -7.45 -8.63 -21.75
C LYS A 246 -7.10 -8.53 -23.24
N ALA A 247 -6.34 -9.50 -23.75
CA ALA A 247 -6.15 -9.63 -25.19
C ALA A 247 -7.48 -9.97 -25.90
N GLU A 248 -7.57 -9.71 -27.21
CA GLU A 248 -8.81 -9.91 -27.99
C GLU A 248 -9.38 -11.33 -27.80
N ASP A 249 -8.55 -12.34 -28.04
CA ASP A 249 -8.87 -13.78 -27.85
C ASP A 249 -8.42 -14.34 -26.49
N GLY A 250 -7.87 -13.48 -25.62
CA GLY A 250 -7.34 -13.85 -24.31
C GLY A 250 -8.42 -14.08 -23.25
N LYS A 251 -8.05 -14.83 -22.21
CA LYS A 251 -8.87 -15.12 -21.02
C LYS A 251 -8.54 -14.23 -19.82
N GLY A 252 -7.82 -13.13 -20.03
CA GLY A 252 -7.45 -12.18 -18.99
C GLY A 252 -8.67 -11.68 -18.23
N ARG A 253 -8.53 -11.57 -16.91
CA ARG A 253 -9.66 -11.28 -15.99
C ARG A 253 -9.64 -9.86 -15.46
N MET A 254 -8.60 -9.11 -15.77
CA MET A 254 -8.33 -7.80 -15.18
C MET A 254 -7.80 -6.84 -16.22
N LYS A 255 -7.92 -5.55 -15.92
CA LYS A 255 -7.21 -4.49 -16.63
C LYS A 255 -6.76 -3.40 -15.68
N GLY A 256 -5.78 -2.62 -16.09
CA GLY A 256 -5.25 -1.53 -15.28
C GLY A 256 -3.83 -1.15 -15.64
N SER A 257 -3.05 -0.73 -14.65
CA SER A 257 -1.67 -0.29 -14.83
C SER A 257 -0.76 -0.81 -13.72
N ILE A 258 0.48 -1.14 -14.09
CA ILE A 258 1.56 -1.57 -13.21
C ILE A 258 2.65 -0.51 -13.22
N PHE A 259 3.22 -0.23 -12.06
CA PHE A 259 4.28 0.75 -11.86
C PHE A 259 5.57 0.01 -11.52
N ILE A 260 6.58 0.12 -12.39
CA ILE A 260 7.85 -0.60 -12.26
C ILE A 260 9.01 0.40 -12.19
N ASP A 261 9.86 0.28 -11.18
CA ASP A 261 11.08 1.08 -11.09
C ASP A 261 11.99 0.80 -12.29
N THR A 262 12.47 1.84 -12.96
CA THR A 262 13.23 1.68 -14.21
C THR A 262 14.64 1.11 -14.01
N LEU A 263 15.18 1.13 -12.80
CA LEU A 263 16.54 0.70 -12.49
C LEU A 263 16.56 -0.69 -11.85
N SER A 264 15.78 -0.90 -10.79
CA SER A 264 15.73 -2.17 -10.07
C SER A 264 14.73 -3.17 -10.67
N TYR A 265 13.79 -2.69 -11.48
CA TYR A 265 12.62 -3.45 -11.93
C TYR A 265 11.73 -3.95 -10.77
N ALA A 266 11.74 -3.26 -9.62
CA ALA A 266 10.81 -3.56 -8.54
C ALA A 266 9.39 -3.09 -8.90
N PHE A 267 8.37 -3.89 -8.58
CA PHE A 267 6.98 -3.44 -8.65
C PHE A 267 6.70 -2.50 -7.49
N LEU A 268 6.31 -1.27 -7.81
CA LEU A 268 6.04 -0.20 -6.85
C LEU A 268 4.56 -0.11 -6.52
N ARG A 269 3.69 -0.36 -7.50
CA ARG A 269 2.23 -0.25 -7.39
C ARG A 269 1.56 -1.02 -8.52
N ALA A 270 0.34 -1.47 -8.27
CA ALA A 270 -0.62 -1.75 -9.33
C ALA A 270 -1.95 -1.06 -9.04
N GLN A 271 -2.66 -0.71 -10.10
CA GLN A 271 -4.04 -0.25 -10.07
C GLN A 271 -4.78 -1.12 -11.06
N PHE A 272 -5.85 -1.78 -10.65
CA PHE A 272 -6.59 -2.67 -11.55
C PHE A 272 -8.05 -2.79 -11.14
N GLU A 273 -8.85 -3.21 -12.09
CA GLU A 273 -10.23 -3.64 -11.88
C GLU A 273 -10.44 -5.03 -12.47
N ILE A 274 -11.37 -5.78 -11.86
CA ILE A 274 -11.78 -7.10 -12.34
C ILE A 274 -12.83 -6.90 -13.43
N LEU A 275 -12.61 -7.50 -14.59
CA LEU A 275 -13.56 -7.46 -15.70
C LEU A 275 -14.84 -8.25 -15.36
N PRO A 276 -16.01 -7.89 -15.94
CA PRO A 276 -17.26 -8.61 -15.70
C PRO A 276 -17.18 -10.13 -15.94
N GLU A 277 -16.38 -10.57 -16.90
CA GLU A 277 -16.14 -11.98 -17.22
C GLU A 277 -15.32 -12.68 -16.13
N GLY A 278 -14.39 -11.95 -15.49
CA GLY A 278 -13.59 -12.40 -14.37
C GLY A 278 -14.44 -12.61 -13.11
N LEU A 279 -15.42 -11.74 -12.86
CA LEU A 279 -16.35 -11.84 -11.72
C LEU A 279 -17.22 -13.11 -11.75
N LYS A 280 -17.41 -13.72 -12.92
CA LYS A 280 -18.19 -14.98 -13.07
C LYS A 280 -17.43 -16.22 -12.57
N ARG A 281 -16.15 -16.10 -12.23
CA ARG A 281 -15.30 -17.16 -11.65
C ARG A 281 -15.00 -16.83 -10.19
N VAL A 282 -16.04 -16.90 -9.37
CA VAL A 282 -16.11 -16.42 -7.98
C VAL A 282 -15.08 -17.07 -7.05
N ASP A 283 -14.54 -18.24 -7.40
CA ASP A 283 -13.70 -19.05 -6.50
C ASP A 283 -12.20 -18.68 -6.49
N ASP A 284 -11.70 -17.88 -7.46
CA ASP A 284 -10.27 -17.63 -7.62
C ASP A 284 -9.73 -16.48 -6.76
N TYR A 285 -10.60 -15.57 -6.33
CA TYR A 285 -10.30 -14.63 -5.26
C TYR A 285 -11.23 -15.00 -4.13
N PRO A 286 -10.75 -15.14 -2.89
CA PRO A 286 -11.64 -15.10 -1.74
C PRO A 286 -12.25 -13.69 -1.65
N LEU A 287 -13.32 -13.52 -2.44
CA LEU A 287 -14.34 -12.50 -2.37
C LEU A 287 -15.20 -12.68 -1.14
#